data_AF-A0A7L2YKE6-F1
#
_entry.id   AF-A0A7L2YKE6-F1
#
_cell.length_a   1.000
_cell.length_b   1.000
_cell.length_c   1.000
_cell.angle_alpha   90.00
_cell.angle_beta   90.00
_cell.angle_gamma   90.00
#
_symmetry.space_group_name_H-M   'P 1'
#
loop_
_entity.id
_entity.type
_entity.pdbx_description
1 polymer ?
#
loop_
_entity_poly.entity_id
_entity_poly.type
_entity_poly.pdbx_seq_one_letter_code
_entity_poly.pdbx_strand_id
1 'polypeptide(L)' 'ETPLSPSTFIDSILQENEPGAAAADSTAQPPPPEKCLSVACLDKNELNDHLDTIDSNLDNLQTMLTTHGFSVDTSALLDV' A
#
# COMPACT_ATOMS: atom_id res chain seq x y z
N GLU A 1 25.00 9.42 -20.22
CA GLU A 1 24.20 9.32 -18.98
C GLU A 1 24.18 10.67 -18.28
N THR A 2 23.33 11.60 -18.74
CA THR A 2 23.08 12.86 -18.00
C THR A 2 21.98 12.55 -16.98
N PRO A 3 22.18 12.79 -15.67
CA PRO A 3 21.13 12.51 -14.70
C PRO A 3 19.89 13.33 -15.05
N LEU A 4 18.74 12.67 -15.13
CA LEU A 4 17.47 13.31 -15.38
C LEU A 4 17.28 14.40 -14.30
N SER A 5 16.84 15.59 -14.71
CA SER A 5 16.56 16.65 -13.75
C SER A 5 15.47 16.19 -12.76
N PRO A 6 15.46 16.68 -11.51
CA PRO A 6 14.46 16.27 -10.52
C PRO A 6 13.02 16.37 -11.03
N SER A 7 12.72 17.40 -11.83
CA SER A 7 11.42 17.56 -12.48
C SER A 7 11.10 16.45 -13.48
N THR A 8 12.07 16.06 -14.32
CA THR A 8 11.90 14.96 -15.29
C THR A 8 11.66 13.61 -14.62
N PHE A 9 12.26 13.40 -13.45
CA PHE A 9 12.00 12.20 -12.66
C PHE A 9 10.55 12.19 -12.14
N ILE A 10 10.06 13.31 -11.62
CA ILE A 10 8.68 13.44 -11.12
C ILE A 10 7.67 13.24 -12.26
N ASP A 11 7.91 13.83 -13.43
CA ASP A 11 7.06 13.67 -14.60
C ASP A 11 7.01 12.21 -15.06
N SER A 12 8.13 11.48 -14.97
CA SER A 12 8.18 10.05 -15.33
C SER A 12 7.33 9.18 -14.38
N ILE A 13 7.31 9.51 -13.08
CA ILE A 13 6.48 8.81 -12.08
C ILE A 13 5.00 9.11 -12.30
N LEU A 14 4.65 10.37 -12.58
CA LEU A 14 3.27 10.76 -12.85
C LEU A 14 2.75 10.15 -14.16
N GLN A 15 3.60 10.12 -15.19
CA GLN A 15 3.29 9.55 -16.50
C GLN A 15 3.14 8.02 -16.45
N GLU A 16 3.92 7.33 -15.62
CA GLU A 16 3.78 5.88 -15.36
C GLU A 16 2.43 5.55 -14.71
N ASN A 17 1.82 6.52 -14.03
CA ASN A 17 0.54 6.38 -13.34
C ASN A 17 -0.66 6.88 -14.17
N GLU A 18 -0.44 7.46 -15.35
CA GLU A 18 -1.52 7.81 -16.28
C GLU A 18 -1.91 6.57 -17.11
N PRO A 19 -3.20 6.17 -17.14
CA PRO A 19 -3.64 5.12 -18.03
C PRO A 19 -3.47 5.63 -19.47
N GLY A 20 -2.53 5.01 -20.19
CA GLY A 20 -2.01 5.48 -21.47
C GLY A 20 -3.05 6.17 -22.37
N ALA A 21 -2.81 7.45 -22.66
CA ALA A 21 -3.51 8.17 -23.71
C ALA A 21 -3.14 7.58 -25.08
N ALA A 22 -3.86 6.53 -25.49
CA ALA A 22 -3.97 6.18 -26.90
C ALA A 22 -4.88 7.21 -27.57
N ALA A 23 -4.29 8.08 -28.39
CA ALA A 23 -5.03 9.03 -29.19
C ALA A 23 -5.91 8.30 -30.23
N ALA A 24 -7.20 8.68 -30.22
CA ALA A 24 -8.17 8.62 -31.32
C ALA A 24 -8.46 7.25 -31.96
N ASP A 25 -9.54 6.59 -31.50
CA ASP A 25 -10.61 6.20 -32.42
C ASP A 25 -11.94 6.10 -31.68
N SER A 26 -13.01 6.51 -32.37
CA SER A 26 -14.36 6.55 -31.84
C SER A 26 -14.92 5.14 -31.76
N THR A 27 -14.88 4.49 -30.59
CA THR A 27 -15.88 3.54 -30.05
C THR A 27 -15.25 2.68 -28.95
N ALA A 28 -16.04 2.43 -27.91
CA ALA A 28 -15.86 1.40 -26.88
C ALA A 28 -14.95 1.70 -25.66
N GLN A 29 -15.65 1.67 -24.53
CA GLN A 29 -15.25 1.24 -23.19
C GLN A 29 -14.79 2.32 -22.19
N PRO A 30 -15.53 2.52 -21.08
CA PRO A 30 -15.06 3.30 -19.93
C PRO A 30 -13.73 2.75 -19.41
N PRO A 31 -12.83 3.58 -18.87
CA PRO A 31 -11.65 3.10 -18.15
C PRO A 31 -12.09 2.09 -17.07
N PRO A 32 -11.33 0.99 -16.86
CA PRO A 32 -11.65 0.04 -15.80
C PRO A 32 -11.71 0.81 -14.48
N PRO A 33 -12.71 0.55 -13.62
CA PRO A 33 -12.86 1.28 -12.37
C PRO A 33 -11.57 1.10 -11.56
N GLU A 34 -10.87 2.21 -11.33
CA GLU A 34 -9.69 2.20 -10.47
C GLU A 34 -10.14 1.69 -9.10
N LYS A 35 -9.49 0.62 -8.62
CA LYS A 35 -9.77 0.08 -7.29
C LYS A 35 -9.40 1.17 -6.29
N CYS A 36 -10.40 1.82 -5.73
CA CYS A 36 -10.21 2.82 -4.71
C CYS A 36 -9.43 2.19 -3.54
N LEU A 37 -8.20 2.66 -3.32
CA LEU A 37 -7.31 2.19 -2.24
C LEU A 37 -7.71 2.74 -0.86
N SER A 38 -8.80 3.52 -0.79
CA SER A 38 -9.35 4.02 0.46
C SER A 38 -10.10 2.91 1.19
N VAL A 39 -9.96 2.87 2.51
CA VAL A 39 -10.68 1.94 3.40
C VAL A 39 -12.20 2.06 3.24
N ALA A 40 -12.70 3.23 2.81
CA ALA A 40 -14.12 3.47 2.53
C ALA A 40 -14.66 2.71 1.30
N CYS A 41 -13.78 2.13 0.49
CA CYS A 41 -14.13 1.50 -0.78
C CYS A 41 -13.76 0.02 -0.86
N LEU A 42 -13.11 -0.52 0.18
CA LEU A 42 -12.74 -1.93 0.25
C LEU A 42 -13.96 -2.77 0.66
N ASP A 43 -14.08 -3.97 0.08
CA ASP A 43 -15.04 -4.95 0.53
C ASP A 43 -14.70 -5.41 1.95
N LYS A 44 -15.73 -5.71 2.75
CA LYS A 44 -15.52 -6.08 4.14
C LYS A 44 -14.71 -7.38 4.28
N ASN A 45 -14.86 -8.35 3.37
CA ASN A 45 -14.09 -9.58 3.42
C ASN A 45 -12.62 -9.32 3.07
N GLU A 46 -12.35 -8.53 2.03
CA GLU A 46 -10.97 -8.16 1.63
C GLU A 46 -10.25 -7.41 2.77
N LEU A 47 -10.96 -6.54 3.48
CA LEU A 47 -10.41 -5.85 4.65
C LEU A 47 -10.14 -6.81 5.82
N ASN A 48 -11.03 -7.77 6.10
CA ASN A 48 -10.82 -8.74 7.18
C ASN A 48 -9.63 -9.66 6.87
N ASP A 49 -9.52 -10.19 5.66
CA ASP A 49 -8.38 -11.03 5.25
C ASP A 49 -7.04 -10.29 5.40
N HIS A 50 -7.05 -8.98 5.10
CA HIS A 50 -5.87 -8.14 5.28
C HIS A 50 -5.52 -7.92 6.76
N LEU A 51 -6.53 -7.70 7.62
CA LEU A 51 -6.33 -7.58 9.07
C LEU A 51 -5.79 -8.89 9.67
N ASP A 52 -6.33 -10.04 9.28
CA ASP A 52 -5.84 -11.36 9.73
C ASP A 52 -4.38 -11.60 9.31
N THR A 53 -4.02 -11.13 8.11
CA THR A 53 -2.63 -11.17 7.62
C THR A 53 -1.72 -10.26 8.45
N ILE A 54 -2.17 -9.06 8.80
CA ILE A 54 -1.42 -8.13 9.65
C ILE A 54 -1.21 -8.74 11.04
N ASP A 55 -2.26 -9.26 11.68
CA ASP A 55 -2.17 -9.87 13.00
C ASP A 55 -1.19 -11.04 13.02
N SER A 56 -1.25 -11.92 12.01
CA SER A 56 -0.31 -13.04 11.87
C SER A 56 1.14 -12.53 11.75
N ASN A 57 1.36 -11.45 11.00
CA ASN A 57 2.70 -10.86 10.86
C ASN A 57 3.21 -10.24 12.16
N LEU A 58 2.33 -9.61 12.94
CA LEU A 58 2.69 -9.04 14.24
C LEU A 58 3.02 -10.12 15.27
N ASP A 59 2.28 -11.23 15.29
CA ASP A 59 2.56 -12.38 16.16
C ASP A 59 3.93 -13.02 15.82
N ASN A 60 4.20 -13.20 14.53
CA ASN A 60 5.51 -13.67 14.05
C ASN A 60 6.65 -12.72 14.48
N LEU A 61 6.44 -11.42 14.36
CA LEU A 61 7.42 -10.42 14.77
C LEU A 61 7.64 -10.43 16.28
N GLN A 62 6.57 -10.53 17.07
CA GLN A 62 6.64 -10.64 18.52
C GLN A 62 7.44 -11.88 18.93
N THR A 63 7.19 -13.02 18.29
CA THR A 63 7.93 -14.27 18.52
C THR A 63 9.42 -14.09 18.24
N MET A 64 9.79 -13.41 17.15
CA MET A 64 11.18 -13.11 16.81
C MET A 64 11.84 -12.21 17.87
N LEU A 65 11.19 -11.11 18.25
CA LEU A 65 11.72 -10.17 19.24
C LEU A 65 11.90 -10.82 20.62
N THR A 66 10.91 -11.61 21.04
CA THR A 66 10.94 -12.37 22.30
C THR A 66 12.06 -13.42 22.28
N THR A 67 12.26 -14.11 21.15
CA THR A 67 13.35 -15.09 20.97
C THR A 67 14.72 -14.44 21.14
N HIS A 68 14.90 -13.20 20.68
CA HIS A 68 16.14 -12.45 20.81
C HIS A 68 16.30 -11.74 22.17
N GLY A 69 15.38 -11.93 23.11
CA GLY A 69 15.43 -11.31 24.44
C GLY A 69 15.05 -9.83 24.45
N PHE A 70 14.52 -9.30 23.34
CA PHE A 70 13.88 -7.99 23.29
C PHE A 70 12.42 -8.15 23.71
N SER A 71 12.15 -8.01 25.01
CA SER A 71 10.79 -7.89 25.52
C SER A 71 10.38 -6.41 25.47
N VAL A 72 9.29 -6.12 24.76
CA VAL A 72 8.59 -4.84 24.90
C VAL A 72 7.73 -4.95 26.15
N ASP A 73 8.13 -4.26 27.23
CA ASP A 73 7.32 -4.11 28.44
C ASP A 73 6.13 -3.17 28.15
N THR A 74 5.05 -3.73 27.60
CA THR A 74 3.77 -3.02 27.42
C THR A 74 3.15 -2.58 28.75
N SER A 75 3.61 -3.14 29.87
CA SER A 75 3.27 -2.74 31.24
C SER A 75 3.51 -1.25 31.50
N ALA A 76 4.50 -0.63 30.84
CA ALA A 76 4.76 0.82 30.95
C ALA A 76 3.83 1.68 30.07
N LEU A 77 3.15 1.07 29.10
CA LEU A 77 2.27 1.75 28.14
C LEU A 77 0.80 1.77 28.62
N LEU A 78 0.43 0.88 29.53
CA LEU A 78 -0.92 0.76 30.12
C LEU A 78 -1.09 1.57 31.42
N ASP A 79 -0.06 2.30 31.88
CA ASP A 79 -0.12 3.22 33.02
C ASP A 79 -0.60 4.62 32.58
N VAL A 80 -1.78 4.68 31.94
CA VAL A 80 -2.49 5.93 31.55
C VAL A 80 -3.96 5.82 31.94
#